data_AF-A0A382IHK0-F1
#
_entry.id   AF-A0A382IHK0-F1
#
_cell.length_a   1.000
_cell.length_b   1.000
_cell.length_c   1.000
_cell.angle_alpha   90.00
_cell.angle_beta   90.00
_cell.angle_gamma   90.00
#
_symmetry.space_group_name_H-M   'P 1'
#
loop_
_entity.id
_entity.type
_entity.pdbx_description
1 polymer ?
#
loop_
_entity_poly.entity_id
_entity_poly.type
_entity_poly.pdbx_seq_one_letter_code
_entity_poly.pdbx_strand_id
1 'polypeptide(L)'
;MSSLSIKRAKAALKIAFIGDALAMPVHWYYNPADIYKAFSLGIEQFEDAPSFHPSSIMSLHSTQQGGRANKASANQKEIVGDVILKGKRQYWGKDNIHYHHGMKAGENTLNAHCARIVLSCALKGYDENEFLTQYISFMRADEPKHPDTYAESYHRGFFANLEQGTP
;
A
#
# COMPACT_ATOMS: atom_id res chain seq x y z
N MET A 1 11.94 -10.65 30.19
CA MET A 1 10.91 -11.36 29.39
C MET A 1 11.30 -12.83 29.27
N SER A 2 10.33 -13.76 29.27
CA SER A 2 10.63 -15.20 29.11
C SER A 2 11.23 -15.51 27.72
N SER A 3 12.00 -16.59 27.60
CA SER A 3 12.55 -17.05 26.31
C SER A 3 11.46 -17.34 25.28
N LEU A 4 10.30 -17.82 25.73
CA LEU A 4 9.13 -18.06 24.89
C LEU A 4 8.50 -16.76 24.39
N SER A 5 8.37 -15.74 25.25
CA SER A 5 7.82 -14.44 24.86
C SER A 5 8.67 -13.78 23.77
N ILE A 6 10.00 -13.84 23.89
CA ILE A 6 10.92 -13.31 22.87
C ILE A 6 10.78 -14.07 21.56
N LYS A 7 10.67 -15.42 21.61
CA LYS A 7 10.45 -16.24 20.40
C LYS A 7 9.14 -15.87 19.69
N ARG A 8 8.05 -15.69 20.45
CA ARG A 8 6.74 -15.28 19.92
C ARG A 8 6.79 -13.87 19.31
N ALA A 9 7.43 -12.91 19.96
CA ALA A 9 7.58 -11.56 19.42
C ALA A 9 8.37 -11.54 18.11
N LYS A 10 9.49 -12.28 18.04
CA LYS A 10 10.28 -12.43 16.81
C LYS A 10 9.46 -13.07 15.68
N ALA A 11 8.71 -14.13 15.99
CA ALA A 11 7.82 -14.77 15.02
C ALA A 11 6.72 -13.82 14.53
N ALA A 12 6.04 -13.12 15.44
CA ALA A 12 4.98 -12.18 15.11
C ALA A 12 5.47 -11.07 14.17
N LEU A 13 6.64 -10.47 14.46
CA LEU A 13 7.23 -9.46 13.60
C LEU A 13 7.54 -10.01 12.20
N LYS A 14 8.13 -11.21 12.08
CA LYS A 14 8.40 -11.81 10.77
C LYS A 14 7.13 -12.16 10.01
N ILE A 15 6.17 -12.76 10.69
CA ILE A 15 4.91 -13.24 10.10
C ILE A 15 4.06 -12.06 9.61
N ALA A 16 4.13 -10.89 10.24
CA ALA A 16 3.43 -9.71 9.74
C ALA A 16 3.86 -9.34 8.30
N PHE A 17 5.16 -9.36 8.00
CA PHE A 17 5.66 -9.06 6.65
C PHE A 17 5.51 -10.24 5.68
N ILE A 18 5.67 -11.47 6.15
CA ILE A 18 5.42 -12.66 5.32
C ILE A 18 3.95 -12.72 4.91
N GLY A 19 3.03 -12.47 5.85
CA GLY A 19 1.60 -12.49 5.61
C GLY A 19 1.16 -11.40 4.64
N ASP A 20 1.71 -10.19 4.77
CA ASP A 20 1.47 -9.09 3.83
C ASP A 20 1.88 -9.47 2.39
N ALA A 21 3.09 -9.97 2.20
CA ALA A 21 3.57 -10.39 0.87
C ALA A 21 2.80 -11.59 0.31
N LEU A 22 2.39 -12.54 1.17
CA LEU A 22 1.61 -13.71 0.76
C LEU A 22 0.18 -13.34 0.34
N ALA A 23 -0.44 -12.37 1.02
CA ALA A 23 -1.80 -11.94 0.73
C ALA A 23 -1.91 -10.94 -0.44
N MET A 24 -0.81 -10.25 -0.77
CA MET A 24 -0.76 -9.21 -1.81
C MET A 24 -1.40 -9.62 -3.15
N PRO A 25 -1.15 -10.82 -3.72
CA PRO A 25 -1.65 -11.20 -5.06
C PRO A 25 -3.17 -11.40 -5.14
N VAL A 26 -3.83 -11.52 -4.00
CA VAL A 26 -5.29 -11.73 -3.88
C VAL A 26 -5.98 -10.59 -3.14
N HIS A 27 -5.27 -9.49 -2.87
CA HIS A 27 -5.82 -8.35 -2.15
C HIS A 27 -7.01 -7.76 -2.94
N TRP A 28 -8.15 -7.57 -2.24
CA TRP A 28 -9.44 -7.10 -2.78
C TRP A 28 -10.21 -8.07 -3.69
N TYR A 29 -9.85 -9.35 -3.71
CA TYR A 29 -10.75 -10.36 -4.27
C TYR A 29 -11.97 -10.56 -3.36
N TYR A 30 -13.14 -10.11 -3.81
CA TYR A 30 -14.39 -10.24 -3.04
C TYR A 30 -15.06 -11.60 -3.18
N ASN A 31 -14.76 -12.32 -4.26
CA ASN A 31 -15.31 -13.64 -4.52
C ASN A 31 -14.16 -14.68 -4.47
N PRO A 32 -14.14 -15.60 -3.50
CA PRO A 32 -13.12 -16.64 -3.42
C PRO A 32 -12.99 -17.48 -4.70
N ALA A 33 -14.08 -17.69 -5.44
CA ALA A 33 -14.02 -18.43 -6.71
C ALA A 33 -13.13 -17.75 -7.76
N ASP A 34 -13.00 -16.41 -7.71
CA ASP A 34 -12.14 -15.68 -8.62
C ASP A 34 -10.64 -15.83 -8.26
N ILE A 35 -10.32 -16.10 -6.99
CA ILE A 35 -8.95 -16.46 -6.58
C ILE A 35 -8.55 -17.76 -7.28
N TYR A 36 -9.41 -18.78 -7.26
CA TYR A 36 -9.12 -20.06 -7.91
C TYR A 36 -9.05 -19.97 -9.45
N LYS A 37 -9.67 -18.96 -10.06
CA LYS A 37 -9.51 -18.69 -11.50
C LYS A 37 -8.15 -18.06 -11.82
N ALA A 38 -7.64 -17.19 -10.95
CA ALA A 38 -6.34 -16.54 -11.12
C ALA A 38 -5.17 -17.45 -10.69
N PHE A 39 -5.40 -18.26 -9.64
CA PHE A 39 -4.44 -19.17 -9.03
C PHE A 39 -5.12 -20.52 -8.83
N SER A 40 -4.88 -21.48 -9.72
CA SER A 40 -5.64 -22.74 -9.76
C SER A 40 -5.59 -23.57 -8.46
N LEU A 41 -4.52 -23.45 -7.69
CA LEU A 41 -4.34 -24.11 -6.39
C LEU A 41 -4.68 -23.19 -5.20
N GLY A 42 -5.16 -21.98 -5.46
CA GLY A 42 -5.16 -20.90 -4.48
C GLY A 42 -3.75 -20.36 -4.26
N ILE A 43 -3.52 -19.75 -3.08
CA ILE A 43 -2.22 -19.18 -2.70
C ILE A 43 -1.48 -20.18 -1.80
N GLU A 44 -0.51 -20.90 -2.36
CA GLU A 44 0.36 -21.85 -1.64
C GLU A 44 1.80 -21.34 -1.51
N GLN A 45 2.14 -20.27 -2.22
CA GLN A 45 3.46 -19.65 -2.26
C GLN A 45 3.34 -18.14 -2.51
N PHE A 46 4.47 -17.44 -2.48
CA PHE A 46 4.49 -16.06 -2.96
C PHE A 46 4.27 -16.03 -4.47
N GLU A 47 3.38 -15.15 -4.91
CA GLU A 47 3.01 -15.01 -6.32
C GLU A 47 3.18 -13.54 -6.76
N ASP A 48 3.36 -13.35 -8.06
CA ASP A 48 3.29 -12.01 -8.66
C ASP A 48 1.85 -11.47 -8.58
N ALA A 49 1.70 -10.14 -8.51
CA ALA A 49 0.40 -9.52 -8.67
C ALA A 49 -0.13 -9.77 -10.10
N PRO A 50 -1.33 -10.37 -10.28
CA PRO A 50 -1.94 -10.50 -11.58
C PRO A 50 -2.10 -9.13 -12.26
N SER A 51 -1.96 -9.04 -13.58
CA SER A 51 -2.21 -7.78 -14.27
C SER A 51 -3.70 -7.39 -14.25
N PHE A 52 -4.57 -8.42 -14.33
CA PHE A 52 -6.03 -8.31 -14.31
C PHE A 52 -6.59 -8.67 -12.92
N HIS A 53 -7.52 -7.86 -12.42
CA HIS A 53 -8.24 -8.09 -11.18
C HIS A 53 -9.77 -7.99 -11.41
N PRO A 54 -10.55 -9.07 -11.16
CA PRO A 54 -11.94 -9.17 -11.61
C PRO A 54 -12.88 -8.17 -10.94
N SER A 55 -12.57 -7.77 -9.71
CA SER A 55 -13.42 -6.87 -8.91
C SER A 55 -12.77 -5.52 -8.62
N SER A 56 -11.76 -5.11 -9.39
CA SER A 56 -11.05 -3.87 -9.11
C SER A 56 -11.95 -2.67 -9.38
N ILE A 57 -12.10 -1.83 -8.37
CA ILE A 57 -12.81 -0.54 -8.44
C ILE A 57 -11.84 0.64 -8.49
N MET A 58 -10.60 0.42 -8.95
CA MET A 58 -9.57 1.46 -9.04
C MET A 58 -10.02 2.68 -9.87
N SER A 59 -10.91 2.48 -10.84
CA SER A 59 -11.56 3.55 -11.62
C SER A 59 -12.39 4.52 -10.78
N LEU A 60 -12.90 4.06 -9.63
CA LEU A 60 -13.72 4.86 -8.73
C LEU A 60 -12.89 5.63 -7.70
N HIS A 61 -11.60 5.33 -7.56
CA HIS A 61 -10.75 5.93 -6.55
C HIS A 61 -10.26 7.32 -6.97
N SER A 62 -10.30 8.28 -6.04
CA SER A 62 -9.73 9.61 -6.30
C SER A 62 -8.20 9.56 -6.35
N THR A 63 -7.61 10.24 -7.32
CA THR A 63 -6.15 10.45 -7.39
C THR A 63 -5.72 11.77 -6.75
N GLN A 64 -6.67 12.62 -6.34
CA GLN A 64 -6.44 13.96 -5.78
C GLN A 64 -6.68 14.04 -4.26
N GLN A 65 -7.37 13.05 -3.68
CA GLN A 65 -7.71 13.01 -2.26
C GLN A 65 -8.05 11.58 -1.81
N GLY A 66 -8.36 11.42 -0.52
CA GLY A 66 -8.92 10.19 0.01
C GLY A 66 -10.32 9.89 -0.56
N GLY A 67 -10.70 8.62 -0.52
CA GLY A 67 -12.02 8.15 -0.94
C GLY A 67 -12.17 8.00 -2.44
N ARG A 68 -13.43 8.10 -2.90
CA ARG A 68 -13.81 7.99 -4.30
C ARG A 68 -13.65 9.31 -5.04
N ALA A 69 -13.47 9.24 -6.35
CA ALA A 69 -13.51 10.41 -7.20
C ALA A 69 -14.94 10.98 -7.21
N ASN A 70 -15.12 12.18 -6.65
CA ASN A 70 -16.25 13.05 -6.98
C ASN A 70 -15.85 13.90 -8.21
N LYS A 71 -16.79 14.68 -8.79
CA LYS A 71 -16.52 15.56 -9.95
C LYS A 71 -15.10 16.13 -9.87
N ALA A 72 -14.23 15.72 -10.80
CA ALA A 72 -12.81 16.07 -10.77
C ALA A 72 -12.68 17.59 -10.80
N SER A 73 -12.04 18.15 -9.77
CA SER A 73 -11.65 19.56 -9.81
C SER A 73 -10.45 19.65 -10.73
N ALA A 74 -10.62 20.26 -11.90
CA ALA A 74 -9.53 20.42 -12.87
C ALA A 74 -8.33 21.21 -12.31
N ASN A 75 -8.51 21.91 -11.18
CA ASN A 75 -7.51 22.75 -10.54
C ASN A 75 -6.81 22.10 -9.34
N GLN A 76 -7.13 20.84 -8.99
CA GLN A 76 -6.53 20.18 -7.82
C GLN A 76 -5.35 19.30 -8.25
N LYS A 77 -4.22 19.45 -7.54
CA LYS A 77 -2.99 18.69 -7.77
C LYS A 77 -3.25 17.19 -7.61
N GLU A 78 -2.64 16.37 -8.47
CA GLU A 78 -2.71 14.92 -8.33
C GLU A 78 -1.84 14.49 -7.13
N ILE A 79 -2.45 13.83 -6.16
CA ILE A 79 -1.71 13.27 -5.01
C ILE A 79 -1.00 12.00 -5.43
N VAL A 80 -1.70 11.13 -6.15
CA VAL A 80 -1.10 9.94 -6.78
C VAL A 80 -0.40 10.36 -8.07
N GLY A 81 0.89 10.07 -8.19
CA GLY A 81 1.68 10.38 -9.39
C GLY A 81 2.62 11.56 -9.21
N ASP A 82 2.16 12.65 -8.59
CA ASP A 82 2.98 13.85 -8.41
C ASP A 82 3.53 13.98 -6.98
N VAL A 83 2.72 13.67 -5.96
CA VAL A 83 3.11 13.84 -4.54
C VAL A 83 3.60 12.53 -3.93
N ILE A 84 2.81 11.47 -4.07
CA ILE A 84 3.13 10.11 -3.65
C ILE A 84 2.97 9.14 -4.82
N LEU A 85 3.51 7.92 -4.70
CA LEU A 85 3.47 6.92 -5.79
C LEU A 85 3.96 7.50 -7.13
N LYS A 86 5.07 8.26 -7.07
CA LYS A 86 5.58 8.99 -8.25
C LYS A 86 5.83 8.04 -9.42
N GLY A 87 5.33 8.42 -10.60
CA GLY A 87 5.42 7.60 -11.81
C GLY A 87 4.48 6.39 -11.86
N LYS A 88 3.48 6.28 -10.98
CA LYS A 88 2.49 5.18 -10.99
C LYS A 88 1.07 5.61 -11.42
N ARG A 89 0.85 6.88 -11.76
CA ARG A 89 -0.47 7.44 -12.09
C ARG A 89 -1.19 6.72 -13.23
N GLN A 90 -0.45 6.20 -14.21
CA GLN A 90 -0.98 5.48 -15.36
C GLN A 90 -1.70 4.15 -15.02
N TYR A 91 -1.51 3.63 -13.81
CA TYR A 91 -2.20 2.43 -13.33
C TYR A 91 -3.52 2.75 -12.59
N TRP A 92 -3.79 4.02 -12.31
CA TRP A 92 -4.99 4.49 -11.62
C TRP A 92 -6.07 4.96 -12.58
N GLY A 93 -7.33 4.93 -12.15
CA GLY A 93 -8.47 5.36 -12.95
C GLY A 93 -8.88 4.35 -14.03
N LYS A 94 -8.45 3.09 -13.92
CA LYS A 94 -8.70 2.03 -14.89
C LYS A 94 -9.44 0.87 -14.22
N ASP A 95 -10.40 0.31 -14.95
CA ASP A 95 -11.08 -0.91 -14.52
C ASP A 95 -10.15 -2.10 -14.62
N ASN A 96 -10.39 -3.08 -13.75
CA ASN A 96 -9.75 -4.39 -13.77
C ASN A 96 -8.21 -4.41 -13.70
N ILE A 97 -7.55 -3.31 -13.37
CA ILE A 97 -6.14 -3.33 -13.00
C ILE A 97 -6.02 -3.75 -11.54
N HIS A 98 -5.15 -4.71 -11.27
CA HIS A 98 -4.83 -5.11 -9.90
C HIS A 98 -4.24 -3.95 -9.11
N TYR A 99 -4.63 -3.82 -7.84
CA TYR A 99 -4.20 -2.72 -6.98
C TYR A 99 -2.67 -2.62 -6.90
N HIS A 100 -2.02 -3.77 -6.76
CA HIS A 100 -0.56 -3.93 -6.68
C HIS A 100 0.10 -4.22 -8.04
N HIS A 101 -0.41 -3.65 -9.13
CA HIS A 101 0.06 -3.91 -10.50
C HIS A 101 1.59 -3.92 -10.64
N GLY A 102 2.15 -5.04 -11.10
CA GLY A 102 3.57 -5.18 -11.37
C GLY A 102 4.42 -5.58 -10.17
N MET A 103 3.86 -5.66 -8.96
CA MET A 103 4.56 -6.23 -7.81
C MET A 103 4.88 -7.71 -8.02
N LYS A 104 6.02 -8.13 -7.47
CA LYS A 104 6.59 -9.47 -7.60
C LYS A 104 6.39 -10.31 -6.35
N ALA A 105 6.47 -11.63 -6.55
CA ALA A 105 6.44 -12.61 -5.47
C ALA A 105 7.41 -12.22 -4.33
N GLY A 106 6.85 -12.07 -3.12
CA GLY A 106 7.60 -11.78 -1.90
C GLY A 106 7.78 -10.29 -1.61
N GLU A 107 7.34 -9.39 -2.48
CA GLU A 107 7.35 -7.96 -2.22
C GLU A 107 6.24 -7.56 -1.25
N ASN A 108 6.57 -6.64 -0.33
CA ASN A 108 5.63 -6.10 0.64
C ASN A 108 4.82 -4.93 0.06
N THR A 109 3.56 -4.83 0.47
CA THR A 109 2.70 -3.70 0.14
C THR A 109 3.19 -2.43 0.83
N LEU A 110 2.73 -1.27 0.36
CA LEU A 110 3.02 0.02 0.96
C LEU A 110 2.74 0.04 2.48
N ASN A 111 1.67 -0.62 2.93
CA ASN A 111 1.28 -0.64 4.34
C ASN A 111 2.37 -1.31 5.21
N ALA A 112 2.95 -2.41 4.76
CA ALA A 112 4.05 -3.07 5.46
C ALA A 112 5.33 -2.22 5.45
N HIS A 113 5.62 -1.51 4.36
CA HIS A 113 6.70 -0.53 4.35
C HIS A 113 6.49 0.60 5.38
N CYS A 114 5.27 1.12 5.50
CA CYS A 114 4.90 2.10 6.54
C CYS A 114 5.03 1.51 7.95
N ALA A 115 4.61 0.27 8.16
CA ALA A 115 4.77 -0.43 9.44
C ALA A 115 6.25 -0.56 9.84
N ARG A 116 7.15 -0.81 8.87
CA ARG A 116 8.60 -0.84 9.11
C ARG A 116 9.14 0.50 9.61
N ILE A 117 8.60 1.62 9.16
CA ILE A 117 8.98 2.96 9.64
C ILE A 117 8.58 3.13 11.11
N VAL A 118 7.32 2.77 11.46
CA VAL A 118 6.84 2.79 12.85
C VAL A 118 7.74 1.95 13.75
N LEU A 119 8.06 0.72 13.33
CA LEU A 119 8.94 -0.18 14.08
C LEU A 119 10.34 0.42 14.26
N SER A 120 10.90 1.04 13.21
CA SER A 120 12.22 1.68 13.26
C SER A 120 12.25 2.87 14.22
N CYS A 121 11.15 3.63 14.31
CA CYS A 121 10.99 4.71 15.29
C CYS A 121 10.85 4.14 16.71
N ALA A 122 10.02 3.12 16.89
CA ALA A 122 9.78 2.49 18.19
C ALA A 122 11.06 1.88 18.81
N LEU A 123 11.99 1.38 17.98
CA LEU A 123 13.29 0.87 18.44
C LEU A 123 14.17 1.93 19.11
N LYS A 124 13.95 3.22 18.84
CA LYS A 124 14.70 4.34 19.43
C LYS A 124 13.98 4.98 20.63
N GLY A 125 12.79 4.48 20.99
CA GLY A 125 11.80 5.20 21.78
C GLY A 125 10.90 6.00 20.83
N TYR A 126 9.63 5.62 20.74
CA TYR A 126 8.68 6.20 19.79
C TYR A 126 8.52 7.71 20.01
N ASP A 127 8.68 8.48 18.93
CA ASP A 127 8.39 9.90 18.86
C ASP A 127 7.51 10.14 17.62
N GLU A 128 6.41 10.86 17.81
CA GLU A 128 5.43 11.09 16.75
C GLU A 128 5.96 11.98 15.62
N ASN A 129 6.79 12.98 15.95
CA ASN A 129 7.36 13.91 14.98
C ASN A 129 8.40 13.22 14.11
N GLU A 130 9.22 12.35 14.70
CA GLU A 130 10.17 11.50 13.99
C GLU A 130 9.45 10.53 13.04
N PHE A 131 8.37 9.89 13.51
CA PHE A 131 7.54 9.04 12.65
C PHE A 131 6.97 9.81 11.46
N LEU A 132 6.33 10.96 11.71
CA LEU A 132 5.74 11.79 10.66
C LEU A 132 6.80 12.27 9.66
N THR A 133 7.97 12.69 10.15
CA THR A 133 9.09 13.13 9.31
C THR A 133 9.55 12.00 8.38
N GLN A 134 9.78 10.80 8.92
CA GLN A 134 10.20 9.65 8.12
C GLN A 134 9.09 9.17 7.15
N TYR A 135 7.83 9.15 7.58
CA TYR A 135 6.69 8.77 6.75
C TYR A 135 6.50 9.75 5.58
N ILE A 136 6.51 11.06 5.82
CA ILE A 136 6.43 12.08 4.76
C ILE A 136 7.60 11.95 3.79
N SER A 137 8.83 11.83 4.32
CA SER A 137 10.04 11.67 3.50
C SER A 137 9.97 10.41 2.63
N PHE A 138 9.52 9.29 3.19
CA PHE A 138 9.38 8.02 2.48
C PHE A 138 8.33 8.09 1.37
N MET A 139 7.15 8.64 1.67
CA MET A 139 6.03 8.71 0.73
C MET A 139 6.26 9.70 -0.42
N ARG A 140 7.03 10.77 -0.18
CA ARG A 140 7.34 11.83 -1.18
C ARG A 140 8.67 11.64 -1.89
N ALA A 141 9.40 10.56 -1.63
CA ALA A 141 10.69 10.30 -2.28
C ALA A 141 10.55 10.38 -3.81
N ASP A 142 11.49 11.07 -4.48
CA ASP A 142 11.45 11.23 -5.94
C ASP A 142 11.47 9.88 -6.67
N GLU A 143 12.32 8.97 -6.18
CA GLU A 143 12.27 7.56 -6.51
C GLU A 143 11.49 6.81 -5.41
N PRO A 144 10.35 6.16 -5.75
CA PRO A 144 9.59 5.37 -4.78
C PRO A 144 10.46 4.28 -4.13
N LYS A 145 10.50 4.26 -2.80
CA LYS A 145 11.27 3.28 -1.99
C LYS A 145 10.51 1.98 -1.73
N HIS A 146 9.50 1.70 -2.55
CA HIS A 146 8.64 0.51 -2.52
C HIS A 146 8.10 0.26 -3.94
N PRO A 147 7.78 -0.99 -4.30
CA PRO A 147 7.32 -1.33 -5.64
C PRO A 147 5.83 -1.03 -5.87
N ASP A 148 5.07 -0.90 -4.77
CA ASP A 148 3.60 -0.81 -4.79
C ASP A 148 3.05 0.33 -5.66
N THR A 149 1.97 0.04 -6.36
CA THR A 149 1.20 0.98 -7.18
C THR A 149 -0.04 1.50 -6.49
N TYR A 150 -0.42 0.95 -5.33
CA TYR A 150 -1.62 1.34 -4.60
C TYR A 150 -1.29 2.02 -3.26
N ALA A 151 -2.11 3.01 -2.92
CA ALA A 151 -2.08 3.68 -1.64
C ALA A 151 -3.50 3.80 -1.11
N GLU A 152 -3.66 3.40 0.14
CA GLU A 152 -4.94 3.45 0.83
C GLU A 152 -5.53 4.87 0.87
N SER A 153 -6.85 4.92 1.03
CA SER A 153 -7.61 6.17 1.10
C SER A 153 -7.05 7.16 2.13
N TYR A 154 -6.60 6.66 3.29
CA TYR A 154 -6.10 7.52 4.36
C TYR A 154 -4.73 8.14 4.02
N HIS A 155 -3.85 7.43 3.30
CA HIS A 155 -2.59 7.99 2.81
C HIS A 155 -2.87 9.15 1.85
N ARG A 156 -3.73 8.92 0.86
CA ARG A 156 -4.13 9.95 -0.11
C ARG A 156 -4.78 11.15 0.58
N GLY A 157 -5.66 10.91 1.54
CA GLY A 157 -6.31 11.97 2.33
C GLY A 157 -5.30 12.81 3.13
N PHE A 158 -4.37 12.15 3.82
CA PHE A 158 -3.31 12.83 4.56
C PHE A 158 -2.49 13.77 3.67
N PHE A 159 -2.00 13.29 2.52
CA PHE A 159 -1.19 14.11 1.63
C PHE A 159 -2.00 15.20 0.91
N ALA A 160 -3.29 14.96 0.66
CA ALA A 160 -4.18 16.00 0.15
C ALA A 160 -4.34 17.17 1.12
N ASN A 161 -4.51 16.89 2.42
CA ASN A 161 -4.57 17.93 3.45
C ASN A 161 -3.23 18.63 3.61
N LEU A 162 -2.13 17.87 3.64
CA LEU A 162 -0.78 18.40 3.78
C LEU A 162 -0.44 19.39 2.64
N GLU A 163 -0.76 19.07 1.39
CA GLU A 163 -0.52 19.97 0.25
C GLU A 163 -1.43 21.21 0.25
N GLN A 164 -2.54 21.19 1.00
CA GLN A 164 -3.41 22.33 1.24
C GLN A 164 -3.01 23.14 2.49
N GLY A 165 -1.93 22.76 3.19
CA GLY A 165 -1.51 23.41 4.43
C GLY A 165 -2.51 23.19 5.58
N THR A 166 -3.37 22.18 5.48
CA THR A 166 -4.32 21.81 6.53
C THR A 166 -3.73 20.66 7.35
N PRO A 167 -3.75 20.74 8.70
CA PRO A 167 -3.28 19.66 9.56
C PRO A 167 -4.08 18.36 9.39
#